data_AF-A0A423WXN1-F1
#
_entry.id   AF-A0A423WXN1-F1
#
_cell.length_a   1.000
_cell.length_b   1.000
_cell.length_c   1.000
_cell.angle_alpha   90.00
_cell.angle_beta   90.00
_cell.angle_gamma   90.00
#
_symmetry.space_group_name_H-M   'P 1'
#
loop_
_entity.id
_entity.type
_entity.pdbx_description
1 polymer ?
#
loop_
_entity_poly.entity_id
_entity_poly.type
_entity_poly.pdbx_seq_one_letter_code
_entity_poly.pdbx_strand_id
1 'polypeptide(L)'
;MDLPQICTQMPVPPELQATADTLAIQENPLNGHQITAGESILGDDLNRLALPIGTMWRTGRTLRVKILNGSQKIRSKIRHYSSLWTQNANIRLEFVDSGNAEIRVNINSNGSSSSYVGTGNLAIPPDRPTMNFGWLTDSSSETEFSRVITHEFGHALGCIHEHQSPSANIPWNKPAVYDYYQKTQSWSPAQVDVNIFRLYSGLTTQFSSFDTGSIMLYAIPASLTTNGFSTGWNTQLSETDKSFIKAAYPAHPAHQAYQARGFDVAFFNTMEVRHWNKPAKEAIKQQMFPKKFDAPPQMALGLNWLDVANTANVRVRALANKITTESAELHIDTWGDTTLYSAGCTWLTTPASPSSDFQVGQFSTEDDHAWTKPQQKTSRRIGFGRAYSAPPRVVVWLNQLDMARDKNWRASTAATDIDASGFTLHLDAWGDSTLTSAAAAWIAYPADKPGVVSGSYNTQDVRPWDQPQLRTTGRADFPAGAFQGTPTVLIALNKLDVGNANNLRLKLSADSVCKDGMNWHIDSWCDTTLYSAGASYIAFT
;
A
#
# COMPACT_ATOMS: atom_id res chain seq x y z
N MET A 1 -39.81 -20.26 -5.21
CA MET A 1 -38.45 -20.20 -4.64
C MET A 1 -38.11 -18.74 -4.55
N ASP A 2 -37.90 -18.21 -3.35
CA ASP A 2 -37.45 -16.83 -3.18
C ASP A 2 -36.10 -16.68 -3.87
N LEU A 3 -35.93 -15.59 -4.63
CA LEU A 3 -34.67 -15.31 -5.29
C LEU A 3 -33.58 -15.09 -4.22
N PRO A 4 -32.36 -15.62 -4.44
CA PRO A 4 -31.27 -15.46 -3.49
C PRO A 4 -30.94 -13.98 -3.30
N GLN A 5 -30.86 -13.52 -2.05
CA GLN A 5 -30.51 -12.14 -1.72
C GLN A 5 -29.00 -12.00 -1.58
N ILE A 6 -28.43 -11.06 -2.32
CA ILE A 6 -26.97 -10.93 -2.49
C ILE A 6 -26.51 -9.57 -1.95
N CYS A 7 -25.45 -9.63 -1.13
CA CYS A 7 -24.73 -8.46 -0.66
C CYS A 7 -23.96 -7.83 -1.83
N THR A 8 -23.55 -6.57 -1.75
CA THR A 8 -22.71 -5.96 -2.79
C THR A 8 -21.69 -5.04 -2.18
N GLN A 9 -20.50 -4.99 -2.77
CA GLN A 9 -19.50 -4.00 -2.42
C GLN A 9 -19.86 -2.67 -3.10
N MET A 10 -19.95 -1.58 -2.33
CA MET A 10 -20.14 -0.25 -2.91
C MET A 10 -18.79 0.33 -3.33
N PRO A 11 -18.54 0.59 -4.63
CA PRO A 11 -17.37 1.36 -5.04
C PRO A 11 -17.54 2.82 -4.62
N VAL A 12 -16.45 3.47 -4.23
CA VAL A 12 -16.43 4.92 -4.03
C VAL A 12 -16.80 5.60 -5.37
N PRO A 13 -17.71 6.58 -5.38
CA PRO A 13 -18.02 7.32 -6.60
C PRO A 13 -16.75 7.95 -7.21
N PRO A 14 -16.54 7.88 -8.53
CA PRO A 14 -15.30 8.36 -9.16
C PRO A 14 -14.92 9.81 -8.82
N GLU A 15 -15.91 10.68 -8.65
CA GLU A 15 -15.73 12.08 -8.27
C GLU A 15 -15.22 12.27 -6.83
N LEU A 16 -15.38 11.25 -5.97
CA LEU A 16 -14.91 11.22 -4.60
C LEU A 16 -13.60 10.43 -4.42
N GLN A 17 -13.12 9.73 -5.45
CA GLN A 17 -11.96 8.83 -5.33
C GLN A 17 -10.71 9.57 -4.82
N ALA A 18 -10.39 10.74 -5.36
CA ALA A 18 -9.21 11.49 -4.91
C ALA A 18 -9.28 11.92 -3.44
N THR A 19 -10.49 12.17 -2.94
CA THR A 19 -10.74 12.46 -1.52
C THR A 19 -10.62 11.18 -0.70
N ALA A 20 -11.14 10.05 -1.19
CA ALA A 20 -11.01 8.75 -0.53
C ALA A 20 -9.56 8.31 -0.38
N ASP A 21 -8.75 8.39 -1.44
CA ASP A 21 -7.31 8.05 -1.42
C ASP A 21 -6.56 8.87 -0.37
N THR A 22 -6.83 10.17 -0.34
CA THR A 22 -6.22 11.12 0.61
C THR A 22 -6.64 10.80 2.04
N LEU A 23 -7.93 10.62 2.30
CA LEU A 23 -8.46 10.31 3.63
C LEU A 23 -7.99 8.93 4.10
N ALA A 24 -7.82 7.97 3.21
CA ALA A 24 -7.30 6.65 3.52
C ALA A 24 -5.84 6.73 4.04
N ILE A 25 -4.99 7.48 3.35
CA ILE A 25 -3.60 7.71 3.79
C ILE A 25 -3.54 8.56 5.06
N GLN A 26 -4.39 9.58 5.20
CA GLN A 26 -4.44 10.39 6.42
C GLN A 26 -4.91 9.60 7.65
N GLU A 27 -5.91 8.73 7.48
CA GLU A 27 -6.39 7.82 8.54
C GLU A 27 -5.31 6.81 8.89
N ASN A 28 -4.73 6.15 7.88
CA ASN A 28 -3.68 5.15 8.05
C ASN A 28 -2.60 5.32 6.98
N PRO A 29 -1.45 5.93 7.32
CA PRO A 29 -0.38 6.13 6.36
C PRO A 29 0.09 4.84 5.67
N LEU A 30 -0.05 3.67 6.32
CA LEU A 30 0.30 2.37 5.70
C LEU A 30 -0.46 2.15 4.38
N ASN A 31 -1.62 2.76 4.18
CA ASN A 31 -2.38 2.63 2.94
C ASN A 31 -1.61 3.11 1.69
N GLY A 32 -0.59 3.97 1.84
CA GLY A 32 0.27 4.39 0.73
C GLY A 32 1.43 3.43 0.41
N HIS A 33 1.70 2.43 1.27
CA HIS A 33 2.97 1.67 1.22
C HIS A 33 2.84 0.18 1.54
N GLN A 34 1.80 -0.21 2.24
CA GLN A 34 1.39 -1.59 2.38
C GLN A 34 0.35 -1.89 1.32
N ILE A 35 0.46 -3.07 0.74
CA ILE A 35 -0.61 -3.57 -0.08
C ILE A 35 -1.69 -4.07 0.89
N THR A 36 -2.84 -3.41 0.94
CA THR A 36 -4.01 -3.88 1.68
C THR A 36 -5.05 -4.46 0.72
N ALA A 37 -6.06 -5.12 1.30
CA ALA A 37 -7.02 -5.89 0.53
C ALA A 37 -7.77 -4.89 -0.33
N GLY A 38 -7.83 -5.14 -1.64
CA GLY A 38 -8.94 -4.61 -2.42
C GLY A 38 -8.73 -3.52 -3.46
N GLU A 39 -7.53 -3.06 -3.84
CA GLU A 39 -7.45 -2.01 -4.89
C GLU A 39 -6.61 -2.32 -6.14
N SER A 40 -5.80 -3.38 -6.16
CA SER A 40 -5.11 -3.74 -7.40
C SER A 40 -5.96 -4.70 -8.25
N ILE A 41 -6.82 -4.08 -9.05
CA ILE A 41 -7.76 -4.70 -10.00
C ILE A 41 -6.98 -5.45 -11.09
N LEU A 42 -7.37 -6.69 -11.41
CA LEU A 42 -7.08 -7.31 -12.70
C LEU A 42 -8.31 -7.14 -13.61
N GLY A 43 -8.12 -6.59 -14.82
CA GLY A 43 -9.16 -6.48 -15.85
C GLY A 43 -9.48 -5.05 -16.31
N ASP A 44 -9.19 -4.82 -17.59
CA ASP A 44 -9.49 -3.79 -18.60
C ASP A 44 -10.52 -2.65 -18.38
N ASP A 45 -10.97 -2.31 -17.18
CA ASP A 45 -11.93 -1.21 -17.02
C ASP A 45 -11.27 0.18 -16.98
N LEU A 46 -11.53 0.93 -18.05
CA LEU A 46 -11.00 2.22 -18.49
C LEU A 46 -11.26 3.44 -17.58
N ASN A 47 -11.47 3.29 -16.26
CA ASN A 47 -11.54 4.43 -15.33
C ASN A 47 -10.18 4.70 -14.67
N ARG A 48 -9.36 5.44 -15.44
CA ARG A 48 -7.92 5.74 -15.34
C ARG A 48 -7.42 6.58 -14.13
N LEU A 49 -8.06 6.58 -12.96
CA LEU A 49 -7.69 7.53 -11.89
C LEU A 49 -7.47 6.95 -10.48
N ALA A 50 -7.67 5.64 -10.25
CA ALA A 50 -7.46 5.06 -8.93
C ALA A 50 -5.98 4.77 -8.69
N LEU A 51 -5.36 5.48 -7.76
CA LEU A 51 -4.07 5.08 -7.19
C LEU A 51 -4.28 3.75 -6.45
N PRO A 52 -3.30 2.82 -6.44
CA PRO A 52 -3.46 1.56 -5.73
C PRO A 52 -3.23 1.76 -4.22
N ILE A 53 -4.24 2.29 -3.53
CA ILE A 53 -4.20 2.74 -2.13
C ILE A 53 -4.88 1.70 -1.25
N GLY A 54 -4.38 1.55 -0.04
CA GLY A 54 -5.04 0.70 0.94
C GLY A 54 -6.30 1.34 1.52
N THR A 55 -7.25 0.53 1.96
CA THR A 55 -8.50 1.02 2.56
C THR A 55 -8.61 0.70 4.06
N MET A 56 -7.52 0.29 4.71
CA MET A 56 -7.59 -0.17 6.09
C MET A 56 -7.62 1.01 7.06
N TRP A 57 -8.48 0.93 8.06
CA TRP A 57 -8.47 1.84 9.22
C TRP A 57 -7.13 1.78 9.97
N ARG A 58 -6.86 2.80 10.79
CA ARG A 58 -5.72 2.73 11.71
C ARG A 58 -5.97 1.68 12.79
N THR A 59 -4.97 0.86 13.10
CA THR A 59 -5.07 -0.06 14.24
C THR A 59 -5.32 0.71 15.54
N GLY A 60 -6.29 0.25 16.34
CA GLY A 60 -6.76 0.88 17.57
C GLY A 60 -7.85 1.93 17.37
N ARG A 61 -8.30 2.19 16.14
CA ARG A 61 -9.33 3.18 15.84
C ARG A 61 -10.67 2.82 16.48
N THR A 62 -11.34 3.83 17.03
CA THR A 62 -12.76 3.78 17.39
C THR A 62 -13.59 4.36 16.25
N LEU A 63 -14.42 3.54 15.61
CA LEU A 63 -15.32 3.92 14.53
C LEU A 63 -16.70 4.21 15.12
N ARG A 64 -17.24 5.39 14.83
CA ARG A 64 -18.62 5.72 15.21
C ARG A 64 -19.56 5.09 14.21
N VAL A 65 -20.59 4.43 14.73
CA VAL A 65 -21.64 3.77 13.96
C VAL A 65 -22.96 4.43 14.29
N LYS A 66 -23.60 5.02 13.29
CA LYS A 66 -24.94 5.61 13.41
C LYS A 66 -25.94 4.77 12.63
N ILE A 67 -26.92 4.22 13.33
CA ILE A 67 -28.02 3.47 12.72
C ILE A 67 -29.17 4.46 12.46
N LEU A 68 -29.48 4.70 11.18
CA LEU A 68 -30.36 5.79 10.74
C LEU A 68 -31.84 5.50 10.98
N ASN A 69 -32.23 4.23 10.93
CA ASN A 69 -33.62 3.77 11.05
C ASN A 69 -33.67 2.31 11.57
N GLY A 70 -34.79 1.61 11.40
CA GLY A 70 -34.98 0.23 11.83
C GLY A 70 -35.52 0.07 13.26
N SER A 71 -36.09 -1.11 13.53
CA SER A 71 -36.66 -1.45 14.84
C SER A 71 -35.58 -1.58 15.92
N GLN A 72 -35.99 -1.56 17.19
CA GLN A 72 -35.08 -1.82 18.30
C GLN A 72 -34.45 -3.22 18.21
N LYS A 73 -35.19 -4.22 17.69
CA LYS A 73 -34.67 -5.58 17.49
C LYS A 73 -33.51 -5.58 16.49
N ILE A 74 -33.71 -5.02 15.29
CA ILE A 74 -32.67 -4.97 14.26
C ILE A 74 -31.46 -4.17 14.76
N ARG A 75 -31.68 -3.02 15.41
CA ARG A 75 -30.61 -2.21 16.00
C ARG A 75 -29.79 -3.00 17.02
N SER A 76 -30.42 -3.83 17.84
CA SER A 76 -29.72 -4.70 18.80
C SER A 76 -28.94 -5.81 18.12
N LYS A 77 -29.47 -6.39 17.04
CA LYS A 77 -28.76 -7.41 16.24
C LYS A 77 -27.55 -6.84 15.53
N ILE A 78 -27.65 -5.62 14.99
CA ILE A 78 -26.51 -4.92 14.39
C ILE A 78 -25.37 -4.80 15.40
N ARG A 79 -25.66 -4.29 16.60
CA ARG A 79 -24.65 -4.16 17.67
C ARG A 79 -24.00 -5.49 18.04
N HIS A 80 -24.80 -6.54 18.15
CA HIS A 80 -24.30 -7.86 18.51
C HIS A 80 -23.38 -8.45 17.43
N TYR A 81 -23.86 -8.56 16.19
CA TYR A 81 -23.14 -9.26 15.13
C TYR A 81 -21.97 -8.46 14.55
N SER A 82 -22.01 -7.12 14.60
CA SER A 82 -20.85 -6.31 14.25
C SER A 82 -19.70 -6.46 15.27
N SER A 83 -20.03 -6.72 16.55
CA SER A 83 -19.02 -6.85 17.62
C SER A 83 -18.15 -8.10 17.47
N LEU A 84 -18.57 -9.11 16.69
CA LEU A 84 -17.81 -10.33 16.45
C LEU A 84 -16.44 -10.05 15.82
N TRP A 85 -16.36 -9.04 14.94
CA TRP A 85 -15.09 -8.59 14.37
C TRP A 85 -14.16 -7.99 15.43
N THR A 86 -14.69 -7.13 16.31
CA THR A 86 -13.91 -6.42 17.34
C THR A 86 -13.34 -7.33 18.43
N GLN A 87 -13.78 -8.59 18.51
CA GLN A 87 -13.18 -9.61 19.38
C GLN A 87 -11.82 -10.09 18.86
N ASN A 88 -11.59 -9.99 17.55
CA ASN A 88 -10.39 -10.47 16.86
C ASN A 88 -9.54 -9.33 16.29
N ALA A 89 -10.13 -8.15 16.12
CA ALA A 89 -9.52 -6.95 15.56
C ALA A 89 -9.33 -5.87 16.63
N ASN A 90 -8.18 -5.21 16.66
CA ASN A 90 -7.97 -3.99 17.43
C ASN A 90 -8.67 -2.79 16.75
N ILE A 91 -9.99 -2.83 16.67
CA ILE A 91 -10.90 -1.77 16.23
C ILE A 91 -12.04 -1.75 17.23
N ARG A 92 -12.54 -0.55 17.58
CA ARG A 92 -13.70 -0.37 18.45
C ARG A 92 -14.87 0.19 17.66
N LEU A 93 -16.08 -0.24 17.98
CA LEU A 93 -17.31 0.32 17.42
C LEU A 93 -18.03 1.10 18.51
N GLU A 94 -18.24 2.39 18.29
CA GLU A 94 -19.00 3.27 19.17
C GLU A 94 -20.35 3.61 18.52
N PHE A 95 -21.43 3.12 19.10
CA PHE A 95 -22.77 3.40 18.56
C PHE A 95 -23.26 4.76 19.05
N VAL A 96 -23.55 5.66 18.13
CA VAL A 96 -23.99 7.03 18.42
C VAL A 96 -25.40 7.29 17.88
N ASP A 97 -26.21 8.03 18.63
CA ASP A 97 -27.58 8.40 18.22
C ASP A 97 -27.63 9.76 17.52
N SER A 98 -26.61 10.61 17.66
CA SER A 98 -26.52 11.93 17.06
C SER A 98 -25.11 12.27 16.61
N GLY A 99 -24.95 13.39 15.88
CA GLY A 99 -23.67 13.80 15.30
C GLY A 99 -23.26 13.01 14.05
N ASN A 100 -22.00 13.23 13.65
CA ASN A 100 -21.36 12.57 12.52
C ASN A 100 -20.82 11.20 12.93
N ALA A 101 -20.86 10.26 11.99
CA ALA A 101 -20.35 8.90 12.17
C ALA A 101 -19.65 8.44 10.90
N GLU A 102 -18.55 7.69 11.05
CA GLU A 102 -17.83 7.09 9.93
C GLU A 102 -18.72 6.06 9.21
N ILE A 103 -19.38 5.19 9.96
CA ILE A 103 -20.30 4.17 9.42
C ILE A 103 -21.75 4.61 9.67
N ARG A 104 -22.54 4.70 8.60
CA ARG A 104 -23.93 5.17 8.63
C ARG A 104 -24.84 4.11 8.03
N VAL A 105 -25.54 3.37 8.89
CA VAL A 105 -26.31 2.17 8.52
C VAL A 105 -27.76 2.54 8.23
N ASN A 106 -28.20 2.30 6.99
CA ASN A 106 -29.59 2.37 6.59
C ASN A 106 -30.21 0.97 6.54
N ILE A 107 -31.47 0.86 6.95
CA ILE A 107 -32.27 -0.37 6.93
C ILE A 107 -33.52 -0.09 6.11
N ASN A 108 -33.73 -0.84 5.05
CA ASN A 108 -34.90 -0.71 4.19
C ASN A 108 -35.32 -2.07 3.62
N SER A 109 -36.26 -2.06 2.68
CA SER A 109 -36.78 -3.27 2.02
C SER A 109 -36.51 -3.25 0.52
N ASN A 110 -35.40 -2.64 0.08
CA ASN A 110 -35.07 -2.48 -1.34
C ASN A 110 -34.44 -3.74 -1.98
N GLY A 111 -34.21 -4.80 -1.20
CA GLY A 111 -33.62 -6.06 -1.67
C GLY A 111 -32.10 -6.02 -1.87
N SER A 112 -31.42 -4.94 -1.52
CA SER A 112 -29.96 -4.78 -1.68
C SER A 112 -29.28 -4.52 -0.34
N SER A 113 -28.31 -5.35 0.05
CA SER A 113 -27.43 -5.04 1.18
C SER A 113 -26.04 -4.71 0.66
N SER A 114 -25.39 -3.72 1.25
CA SER A 114 -24.13 -3.23 0.73
C SER A 114 -23.35 -2.38 1.73
N SER A 115 -22.04 -2.29 1.57
CA SER A 115 -21.18 -1.39 2.33
C SER A 115 -20.06 -0.85 1.46
N TYR A 116 -19.63 0.39 1.73
CA TYR A 116 -18.32 0.85 1.29
C TYR A 116 -17.23 0.09 2.05
N VAL A 117 -16.06 -0.03 1.42
CA VAL A 117 -14.93 -0.76 2.00
C VAL A 117 -14.04 0.16 2.82
N GLY A 118 -13.83 -0.21 4.08
CA GLY A 118 -12.84 0.42 4.95
C GLY A 118 -12.93 1.95 5.01
N THR A 119 -11.81 2.64 4.83
CA THR A 119 -11.72 4.10 4.85
C THR A 119 -12.47 4.81 3.71
N GLY A 120 -12.95 4.08 2.69
CA GLY A 120 -13.86 4.64 1.67
C GLY A 120 -15.13 5.26 2.27
N ASN A 121 -15.54 4.78 3.45
CA ASN A 121 -16.62 5.36 4.26
C ASN A 121 -16.40 6.86 4.60
N LEU A 122 -15.14 7.31 4.71
CA LEU A 122 -14.79 8.69 5.07
C LEU A 122 -15.08 9.70 3.96
N ALA A 123 -15.05 9.27 2.70
CA ALA A 123 -15.27 10.16 1.57
C ALA A 123 -16.76 10.45 1.32
N ILE A 124 -17.66 9.65 1.90
CA ILE A 124 -19.08 9.72 1.63
C ILE A 124 -19.72 10.88 2.40
N PRO A 125 -20.56 11.71 1.74
CA PRO A 125 -21.25 12.82 2.38
C PRO A 125 -21.97 12.44 3.68
N PRO A 126 -21.94 13.29 4.73
CA PRO A 126 -22.52 12.97 6.04
C PRO A 126 -24.03 12.66 6.05
N ASP A 127 -24.76 13.16 5.05
CA ASP A 127 -26.20 12.97 4.86
C ASP A 127 -26.56 11.68 4.12
N ARG A 128 -25.58 10.95 3.58
CA ARG A 128 -25.76 9.70 2.85
C ARG A 128 -25.37 8.49 3.70
N PRO A 129 -26.08 7.35 3.59
CA PRO A 129 -25.66 6.12 4.24
C PRO A 129 -24.36 5.59 3.62
N THR A 130 -23.58 4.86 4.42
CA THR A 130 -22.38 4.14 3.97
C THR A 130 -22.54 2.62 4.00
N MET A 131 -23.62 2.15 4.61
CA MET A 131 -24.01 0.75 4.66
C MET A 131 -25.53 0.65 4.54
N ASN A 132 -26.02 -0.35 3.82
CA ASN A 132 -27.44 -0.63 3.65
C ASN A 132 -27.74 -2.09 3.99
N PHE A 133 -28.85 -2.33 4.70
CA PHE A 133 -29.46 -3.64 4.88
C PHE A 133 -30.83 -3.64 4.20
N GLY A 134 -30.97 -4.42 3.12
CA GLY A 134 -32.10 -4.32 2.19
C GLY A 134 -33.27 -5.25 2.44
N TRP A 135 -33.16 -6.18 3.40
CA TRP A 135 -34.18 -7.22 3.63
C TRP A 135 -34.26 -7.71 5.08
N LEU A 136 -33.50 -7.12 6.01
CA LEU A 136 -33.57 -7.47 7.41
C LEU A 136 -34.84 -6.90 8.04
N THR A 137 -35.67 -7.75 8.62
CA THR A 137 -36.93 -7.41 9.28
C THR A 137 -36.98 -8.02 10.68
N ASP A 138 -37.99 -7.68 11.47
CA ASP A 138 -38.17 -8.29 12.80
C ASP A 138 -38.47 -9.79 12.75
N SER A 139 -38.86 -10.33 11.59
CA SER A 139 -39.07 -11.77 11.39
C SER A 139 -37.84 -12.50 10.81
N SER A 140 -36.76 -11.79 10.47
CA SER A 140 -35.51 -12.42 10.03
C SER A 140 -34.97 -13.38 11.10
N SER A 141 -34.42 -14.51 10.64
CA SER A 141 -33.81 -15.49 11.52
C SER A 141 -32.48 -14.99 12.11
N GLU A 142 -32.07 -15.56 13.24
CA GLU A 142 -30.76 -15.27 13.84
C GLU A 142 -29.61 -15.58 12.88
N THR A 143 -29.74 -16.67 12.12
CA THR A 143 -28.77 -17.07 11.09
C THR A 143 -28.61 -15.99 10.02
N GLU A 144 -29.71 -15.39 9.56
CA GLU A 144 -29.66 -14.36 8.52
C GLU A 144 -29.14 -13.02 9.06
N PHE A 145 -29.50 -12.66 10.30
CA PHE A 145 -28.88 -11.52 10.99
C PHE A 145 -27.36 -11.72 11.10
N SER A 146 -26.91 -12.89 11.56
CA SER A 146 -25.50 -13.22 11.71
C SER A 146 -24.76 -13.10 10.37
N ARG A 147 -25.29 -13.76 9.32
CA ARG A 147 -24.69 -13.75 7.99
C ARG A 147 -24.52 -12.34 7.45
N VAL A 148 -25.63 -11.61 7.30
CA VAL A 148 -25.63 -10.34 6.56
C VAL A 148 -24.93 -9.24 7.33
N ILE A 149 -25.17 -9.14 8.65
CA ILE A 149 -24.55 -8.07 9.45
C ILE A 149 -23.04 -8.31 9.55
N THR A 150 -22.60 -9.53 9.85
CA THR A 150 -21.16 -9.81 9.96
C THR A 150 -20.46 -9.62 8.62
N HIS A 151 -21.08 -10.01 7.50
CA HIS A 151 -20.52 -9.78 6.15
C HIS A 151 -20.34 -8.29 5.82
N GLU A 152 -21.38 -7.47 5.96
CA GLU A 152 -21.30 -6.04 5.62
C GLU A 152 -20.34 -5.27 6.54
N PHE A 153 -20.26 -5.66 7.83
CA PHE A 153 -19.24 -5.09 8.71
C PHE A 153 -17.83 -5.57 8.37
N GLY A 154 -17.66 -6.73 7.71
CA GLY A 154 -16.38 -7.14 7.13
C GLY A 154 -15.91 -6.15 6.07
N HIS A 155 -16.80 -5.77 5.13
CA HIS A 155 -16.52 -4.71 4.16
C HIS A 155 -16.20 -3.37 4.83
N ALA A 156 -17.01 -2.93 5.79
CA ALA A 156 -16.74 -1.68 6.52
C ALA A 156 -15.37 -1.67 7.22
N LEU A 157 -14.79 -2.85 7.51
CA LEU A 157 -13.45 -3.01 8.08
C LEU A 157 -12.35 -3.29 7.03
N GLY A 158 -12.65 -3.21 5.74
CA GLY A 158 -11.66 -3.37 4.67
C GLY A 158 -11.59 -4.76 4.06
N CYS A 159 -12.45 -5.70 4.47
CA CYS A 159 -12.51 -7.03 3.85
C CYS A 159 -13.21 -6.95 2.47
N ILE A 160 -12.80 -7.84 1.58
CA ILE A 160 -13.35 -8.00 0.23
C ILE A 160 -13.92 -9.41 0.09
N HIS A 161 -14.63 -9.70 -1.01
CA HIS A 161 -15.19 -11.03 -1.20
C HIS A 161 -14.13 -12.12 -1.42
N GLU A 162 -14.32 -13.26 -0.77
CA GLU A 162 -13.37 -14.39 -0.79
C GLU A 162 -13.30 -15.07 -2.17
N HIS A 163 -14.41 -15.12 -2.94
CA HIS A 163 -14.39 -15.66 -4.31
C HIS A 163 -13.62 -14.78 -5.30
N GLN A 164 -13.38 -13.52 -4.94
CA GLN A 164 -12.54 -12.60 -5.68
C GLN A 164 -11.07 -12.69 -5.24
N SER A 165 -10.76 -13.61 -4.31
CA SER A 165 -9.38 -13.93 -3.96
C SER A 165 -8.66 -14.50 -5.18
N PRO A 166 -7.43 -14.05 -5.48
CA PRO A 166 -6.58 -14.61 -6.52
C PRO A 166 -6.31 -16.10 -6.34
N SER A 167 -6.39 -16.59 -5.10
CA SER A 167 -6.21 -18.00 -4.74
C SER A 167 -7.46 -18.86 -4.96
N ALA A 168 -8.62 -18.26 -5.30
CA ALA A 168 -9.89 -18.97 -5.37
C ALA A 168 -9.97 -19.99 -6.51
N ASN A 169 -9.31 -19.70 -7.65
CA ASN A 169 -9.25 -20.54 -8.86
C ASN A 169 -10.60 -21.24 -9.21
N ILE A 170 -11.72 -20.53 -9.05
CA ILE A 170 -13.06 -21.09 -9.19
C ILE A 170 -13.32 -21.38 -10.68
N PRO A 171 -13.72 -22.61 -11.06
CA PRO A 171 -13.95 -23.00 -12.45
C PRO A 171 -15.34 -22.54 -12.91
N TRP A 172 -15.51 -21.22 -13.06
CA TRP A 172 -16.77 -20.58 -13.43
C TRP A 172 -17.28 -21.06 -14.79
N ASN A 173 -18.55 -21.47 -14.84
CA ASN A 173 -19.32 -21.57 -16.07
C ASN A 173 -19.87 -20.17 -16.42
N LYS A 174 -19.05 -19.34 -17.07
CA LYS A 174 -19.38 -17.91 -17.27
C LYS A 174 -20.76 -17.66 -17.88
N PRO A 175 -21.20 -18.37 -18.94
CA PRO A 175 -22.57 -18.22 -19.46
C PRO A 175 -23.66 -18.47 -18.40
N ALA A 176 -23.54 -19.54 -17.61
CA ALA A 176 -24.51 -19.86 -16.56
C ALA A 176 -24.53 -18.81 -15.45
N VAL A 177 -23.38 -18.23 -15.13
CA VAL A 177 -23.25 -17.15 -14.14
C VAL A 177 -23.94 -15.87 -14.64
N TYR A 178 -23.69 -15.42 -15.88
CA TYR A 178 -24.39 -14.24 -16.42
C TYR A 178 -25.91 -14.43 -16.40
N ASP A 179 -26.39 -15.58 -16.88
CA ASP A 179 -27.83 -15.92 -16.88
C ASP A 179 -28.43 -15.93 -15.48
N TYR A 180 -27.72 -16.50 -14.51
CA TYR A 180 -28.16 -16.59 -13.13
C TYR A 180 -28.31 -15.19 -12.52
N TYR A 181 -27.26 -14.36 -12.58
CA TYR A 181 -27.28 -13.03 -11.97
C TYR A 181 -28.21 -12.05 -12.71
N GLN A 182 -28.40 -12.21 -14.01
CA GLN A 182 -29.45 -11.50 -14.74
C GLN A 182 -30.84 -11.87 -14.19
N LYS A 183 -31.15 -13.16 -14.04
CA LYS A 183 -32.47 -13.62 -13.57
C LYS A 183 -32.72 -13.30 -12.10
N THR A 184 -31.70 -13.38 -11.24
CA THR A 184 -31.88 -13.21 -9.79
C THR A 184 -31.69 -11.78 -9.32
N GLN A 185 -30.78 -11.02 -9.93
CA GLN A 185 -30.41 -9.67 -9.49
C GLN A 185 -30.64 -8.59 -10.55
N SER A 186 -31.06 -8.95 -11.77
CA SER A 186 -31.13 -8.03 -12.92
C SER A 186 -29.78 -7.37 -13.25
N TRP A 187 -28.67 -8.04 -12.96
CA TRP A 187 -27.33 -7.52 -13.24
C TRP A 187 -26.98 -7.58 -14.72
N SER A 188 -26.33 -6.53 -15.22
CA SER A 188 -25.69 -6.51 -16.53
C SER A 188 -24.43 -7.40 -16.54
N PRO A 189 -23.94 -7.83 -17.71
CA PRO A 189 -22.67 -8.55 -17.81
C PRO A 189 -21.50 -7.81 -17.14
N ALA A 190 -21.42 -6.49 -17.31
CA ALA A 190 -20.39 -5.68 -16.65
C ALA A 190 -20.49 -5.72 -15.11
N GLN A 191 -21.70 -5.72 -14.55
CA GLN A 191 -21.89 -5.88 -13.10
C GLN A 191 -21.47 -7.28 -12.63
N VAL A 192 -21.74 -8.33 -13.41
CA VAL A 192 -21.29 -9.69 -13.11
C VAL A 192 -19.77 -9.79 -13.18
N ASP A 193 -19.15 -9.18 -14.19
CA ASP A 193 -17.70 -9.14 -14.32
C ASP A 193 -17.06 -8.50 -13.09
N VAL A 194 -17.60 -7.38 -12.62
CA VAL A 194 -17.06 -6.64 -11.47
C VAL A 194 -17.34 -7.33 -10.13
N ASN A 195 -18.52 -7.91 -9.93
CA ASN A 195 -18.93 -8.46 -8.63
C ASN A 195 -18.57 -9.95 -8.45
N ILE A 196 -18.40 -10.70 -9.54
CA ILE A 196 -18.20 -12.16 -9.51
C ILE A 196 -16.85 -12.57 -10.06
N PHE A 197 -16.49 -12.13 -11.27
CA PHE A 197 -15.27 -12.63 -11.92
C PHE A 197 -14.02 -11.83 -11.63
N ARG A 198 -14.15 -10.56 -11.26
CA ARG A 198 -13.03 -9.69 -10.96
C ARG A 198 -12.28 -10.29 -9.78
N LEU A 199 -11.05 -10.73 -10.04
CA LEU A 199 -10.12 -11.13 -9.01
C LEU A 199 -9.35 -9.90 -8.52
N TYR A 200 -9.19 -9.79 -7.21
CA TYR A 200 -8.16 -8.96 -6.63
C TYR A 200 -6.80 -9.60 -6.92
N SER A 201 -5.76 -8.79 -7.09
CA SER A 201 -4.43 -9.31 -7.40
C SER A 201 -3.91 -10.26 -6.31
N GLY A 202 -3.24 -11.34 -6.74
CA GLY A 202 -2.38 -12.24 -5.93
C GLY A 202 -1.39 -11.53 -5.04
N LEU A 203 -1.05 -10.32 -5.45
CA LEU A 203 -0.01 -9.49 -4.87
C LEU A 203 -0.60 -8.43 -3.93
N THR A 204 -1.93 -8.24 -3.95
CA THR A 204 -2.65 -7.48 -2.94
C THR A 204 -3.09 -8.37 -1.81
N THR A 205 -2.19 -8.56 -0.83
CA THR A 205 -2.45 -8.96 0.58
C THR A 205 -2.15 -10.36 1.05
N GLN A 206 -1.93 -10.37 2.38
CA GLN A 206 -2.22 -11.34 3.44
C GLN A 206 -3.39 -12.33 3.22
N PHE A 207 -3.64 -12.80 2.00
CA PHE A 207 -4.58 -13.88 1.80
C PHE A 207 -3.96 -15.17 2.36
N SER A 208 -4.70 -15.78 3.27
CA SER A 208 -4.66 -17.22 3.48
C SER A 208 -4.97 -17.96 2.17
N SER A 209 -4.76 -19.28 2.15
CA SER A 209 -5.40 -20.15 1.16
C SER A 209 -6.90 -19.83 1.05
N PHE A 210 -7.47 -19.96 -0.16
CA PHE A 210 -8.91 -19.77 -0.40
C PHE A 210 -9.75 -20.51 0.64
N ASP A 211 -10.59 -19.77 1.36
CA ASP A 211 -11.36 -20.28 2.48
C ASP A 211 -12.85 -20.44 2.13
N THR A 212 -13.26 -21.68 1.87
CA THR A 212 -14.67 -22.01 1.61
C THR A 212 -15.59 -21.71 2.80
N GLY A 213 -15.04 -21.54 4.01
CA GLY A 213 -15.78 -21.21 5.23
C GLY A 213 -15.86 -19.71 5.56
N SER A 214 -15.22 -18.84 4.78
CA SER A 214 -15.18 -17.40 5.08
C SER A 214 -16.58 -16.77 5.07
N ILE A 215 -16.84 -15.88 6.04
CA ILE A 215 -18.06 -15.06 6.04
C ILE A 215 -18.15 -14.17 4.81
N MET A 216 -17.02 -13.87 4.15
CA MET A 216 -16.94 -13.01 2.97
C MET A 216 -17.19 -13.78 1.66
N LEU A 217 -17.43 -15.10 1.72
CA LEU A 217 -17.70 -15.92 0.54
C LEU A 217 -19.19 -15.92 0.16
N TYR A 218 -19.49 -15.71 -1.11
CA TYR A 218 -20.83 -15.98 -1.63
C TYR A 218 -21.09 -17.48 -1.74
N ALA A 219 -22.35 -17.88 -1.55
CA ALA A 219 -22.76 -19.20 -1.95
C ALA A 219 -22.58 -19.36 -3.46
N ILE A 220 -21.88 -20.41 -3.88
CA ILE A 220 -21.62 -20.75 -5.27
C ILE A 220 -22.42 -22.03 -5.57
N PRO A 221 -23.57 -21.96 -6.27
CA PRO A 221 -24.28 -23.15 -6.70
C PRO A 221 -23.45 -23.98 -7.70
N ALA A 222 -23.55 -25.31 -7.62
CA ALA A 222 -22.87 -26.22 -8.56
C ALA A 222 -23.21 -25.96 -10.03
N SER A 223 -24.39 -25.41 -10.31
CA SER A 223 -24.82 -25.02 -11.65
C SER A 223 -24.01 -23.85 -12.25
N LEU A 224 -23.28 -23.10 -11.41
CA LEU A 224 -22.44 -21.98 -11.84
C LEU A 224 -20.99 -22.38 -12.12
N THR A 225 -20.63 -23.65 -11.94
CA THR A 225 -19.27 -24.16 -12.14
C THR A 225 -19.25 -25.30 -13.15
N THR A 226 -18.08 -25.55 -13.76
CA THR A 226 -17.94 -26.57 -14.80
C THR A 226 -17.64 -27.97 -14.26
N ASN A 227 -17.25 -28.08 -12.98
CA ASN A 227 -16.85 -29.34 -12.33
C ASN A 227 -17.75 -29.74 -11.16
N GLY A 228 -18.87 -29.04 -10.94
CA GLY A 228 -19.78 -29.28 -9.83
C GLY A 228 -19.31 -28.74 -8.48
N PHE A 229 -18.23 -27.94 -8.44
CA PHE A 229 -17.82 -27.21 -7.24
C PHE A 229 -18.98 -26.33 -6.73
N SER A 230 -19.25 -26.39 -5.42
CA SER A 230 -20.27 -25.55 -4.80
C SER A 230 -19.95 -25.20 -3.36
N THR A 231 -20.45 -24.05 -2.92
CA THR A 231 -20.37 -23.59 -1.52
C THR A 231 -21.74 -23.08 -1.05
N GLY A 232 -22.01 -23.26 0.24
CA GLY A 232 -23.19 -22.71 0.89
C GLY A 232 -22.94 -21.30 1.43
N TRP A 233 -23.98 -20.70 2.01
CA TRP A 233 -23.82 -19.46 2.77
C TRP A 233 -23.17 -19.74 4.12
N ASN A 234 -22.07 -19.04 4.40
CA ASN A 234 -21.44 -19.04 5.70
C ASN A 234 -22.13 -18.02 6.62
N THR A 235 -22.29 -18.35 7.90
CA THR A 235 -23.10 -17.55 8.82
C THR A 235 -22.33 -17.12 10.07
N GLN A 236 -21.04 -17.46 10.14
CA GLN A 236 -20.13 -17.16 11.24
C GLN A 236 -18.73 -16.88 10.66
N LEU A 237 -17.88 -16.19 11.44
CA LEU A 237 -16.47 -16.00 11.09
C LEU A 237 -15.72 -17.32 11.11
N SER A 238 -15.00 -17.63 10.04
CA SER A 238 -14.05 -18.74 10.03
C SER A 238 -12.81 -18.43 10.88
N GLU A 239 -11.99 -19.45 11.17
CA GLU A 239 -10.68 -19.22 11.81
C GLU A 239 -9.74 -18.40 10.92
N THR A 240 -9.91 -18.50 9.62
CA THR A 240 -9.19 -17.70 8.63
C THR A 240 -9.61 -16.24 8.68
N ASP A 241 -10.91 -15.93 8.72
CA ASP A 241 -11.41 -14.56 8.87
C ASP A 241 -10.85 -13.91 10.13
N LYS A 242 -10.86 -14.65 11.26
CA LYS A 242 -10.32 -14.20 12.55
C LYS A 242 -8.82 -13.97 12.49
N SER A 243 -8.09 -14.85 11.83
CA SER A 243 -6.63 -14.73 11.69
C SER A 243 -6.24 -13.56 10.80
N PHE A 244 -6.93 -13.39 9.67
CA PHE A 244 -6.75 -12.28 8.76
C PHE A 244 -7.00 -10.94 9.47
N ILE A 245 -8.16 -10.78 10.11
CA ILE A 245 -8.51 -9.50 10.72
C ILE A 245 -7.62 -9.15 11.91
N LYS A 246 -7.10 -10.16 12.61
CA LYS A 246 -6.12 -10.00 13.69
C LYS A 246 -4.76 -9.56 13.17
N ALA A 247 -4.34 -10.06 12.00
CA ALA A 247 -3.12 -9.62 11.33
C ALA A 247 -3.26 -8.19 10.76
N ALA A 248 -4.42 -7.87 10.22
CA ALA A 248 -4.79 -6.54 9.75
C ALA A 248 -4.86 -5.51 10.90
N TYR A 249 -5.39 -5.92 12.06
CA TYR A 249 -5.59 -5.05 13.23
C TYR A 249 -5.02 -5.68 14.51
N PRO A 250 -3.68 -5.71 14.68
CA PRO A 250 -3.04 -6.39 15.80
C PRO A 250 -3.32 -5.73 17.17
N ALA A 251 -3.35 -6.55 18.22
CA ALA A 251 -3.71 -6.14 19.60
C ALA A 251 -2.81 -5.04 20.17
N HIS A 252 -1.52 -5.08 19.86
CA HIS A 252 -0.65 -3.93 20.03
C HIS A 252 -0.74 -3.14 18.72
N PRO A 253 -1.19 -1.87 18.74
CA PRO A 253 -1.15 -1.06 17.54
C PRO A 253 0.27 -1.13 17.08
N ALA A 254 0.47 -1.68 15.88
CA ALA A 254 1.79 -1.74 15.31
C ALA A 254 2.33 -0.30 15.34
N HIS A 255 1.50 0.72 15.08
CA HIS A 255 1.79 2.14 15.30
C HIS A 255 2.26 2.59 16.72
N GLN A 256 1.77 2.00 17.81
CA GLN A 256 2.27 2.29 19.16
C GLN A 256 3.53 1.49 19.48
N ALA A 257 3.70 0.28 18.92
CA ALA A 257 4.99 -0.40 18.90
C ALA A 257 6.00 0.30 17.96
N TYR A 258 5.57 1.02 16.92
CA TYR A 258 6.40 1.75 15.96
C TYR A 258 6.95 3.05 16.56
N GLN A 259 6.17 3.72 17.42
CA GLN A 259 6.64 4.83 18.24
C GLN A 259 7.41 4.37 19.49
N ALA A 260 7.00 3.26 20.14
CA ALA A 260 7.63 2.78 21.37
C ALA A 260 8.91 1.94 21.16
N ARG A 261 9.05 1.28 20.01
CA ARG A 261 10.27 0.53 19.62
C ARG A 261 11.13 1.26 18.61
N GLY A 262 10.58 2.29 17.95
CA GLY A 262 11.26 3.01 16.87
C GLY A 262 11.36 2.10 15.66
N PHE A 263 10.77 2.51 14.54
CA PHE A 263 10.85 1.84 13.24
C PHE A 263 9.81 0.72 13.05
N ASP A 264 8.89 1.00 12.12
CA ASP A 264 8.45 0.06 11.08
C ASP A 264 7.92 0.94 9.93
N VAL A 265 8.59 0.82 8.77
CA VAL A 265 8.53 1.69 7.58
C VAL A 265 8.22 3.15 7.91
N ALA A 266 9.24 3.92 8.25
CA ALA A 266 9.09 5.37 8.28
C ALA A 266 8.93 5.83 6.82
N PHE A 267 7.73 6.27 6.46
CA PHE A 267 7.45 6.81 5.15
C PHE A 267 6.65 8.11 5.25
N PHE A 268 6.89 8.95 4.25
CA PHE A 268 6.14 10.15 4.02
C PHE A 268 5.58 10.05 2.62
N ASN A 269 4.26 10.07 2.50
CA ASN A 269 3.58 10.23 1.22
C ASN A 269 3.03 11.65 1.13
N THR A 270 3.18 12.30 -0.02
CA THR A 270 2.63 13.64 -0.24
C THR A 270 1.12 13.72 0.01
N MET A 271 0.41 12.59 -0.13
CA MET A 271 -1.03 12.49 0.13
C MET A 271 -1.41 12.62 1.62
N GLU A 272 -0.45 12.52 2.53
CA GLU A 272 -0.69 12.81 3.95
C GLU A 272 -0.99 14.30 4.18
N VAL A 273 -0.47 15.19 3.32
CA VAL A 273 -0.52 16.65 3.53
C VAL A 273 -1.25 17.41 2.42
N ARG A 274 -1.58 16.75 1.30
CA ARG A 274 -2.38 17.35 0.20
C ARG A 274 -3.07 16.29 -0.65
N HIS A 275 -4.12 16.66 -1.37
CA HIS A 275 -4.76 15.74 -2.33
C HIS A 275 -3.85 15.52 -3.55
N TRP A 276 -3.86 14.32 -4.13
CA TRP A 276 -3.05 14.03 -5.33
C TRP A 276 -3.49 14.84 -6.55
N ASN A 277 -4.80 15.11 -6.68
CA ASN A 277 -5.37 15.91 -7.77
C ASN A 277 -5.23 17.43 -7.57
N LYS A 278 -4.56 17.86 -6.48
CA LYS A 278 -4.15 19.24 -6.21
C LYS A 278 -2.62 19.28 -6.07
N PRO A 279 -1.88 19.02 -7.17
CA PRO A 279 -0.42 18.96 -7.14
C PRO A 279 0.16 20.29 -6.65
N ALA A 280 1.23 20.20 -5.87
CA ALA A 280 1.97 21.35 -5.34
C ALA A 280 3.47 21.15 -5.56
N LYS A 281 4.24 22.24 -5.54
CA LYS A 281 5.70 22.20 -5.71
C LYS A 281 6.42 21.61 -4.50
N GLU A 282 5.85 21.80 -3.32
CA GLU A 282 6.41 21.32 -2.06
C GLU A 282 5.35 20.50 -1.32
N ALA A 283 5.80 19.45 -0.65
CA ALA A 283 5.02 18.70 0.32
C ALA A 283 5.90 18.48 1.54
N ILE A 284 5.45 18.97 2.70
CA ILE A 284 6.26 19.02 3.92
C ILE A 284 5.53 18.31 5.05
N LYS A 285 6.22 17.37 5.72
CA LYS A 285 5.74 16.70 6.94
C LYS A 285 6.73 16.96 8.09
N GLN A 286 6.21 17.47 9.20
CA GLN A 286 6.98 17.52 10.45
C GLN A 286 7.06 16.11 11.05
N GLN A 287 8.25 15.53 11.07
CA GLN A 287 8.51 14.24 11.69
C GLN A 287 9.09 14.43 13.08
N MET A 288 8.34 14.04 14.11
CA MET A 288 8.85 13.99 15.48
C MET A 288 9.67 12.72 15.69
N PHE A 289 10.82 12.83 16.35
CA PHE A 289 11.60 11.67 16.73
C PHE A 289 11.00 10.99 17.96
N PRO A 290 10.99 9.64 18.03
CA PRO A 290 10.40 8.92 19.16
C PRO A 290 11.18 9.18 20.47
N LYS A 291 12.45 9.54 20.35
CA LYS A 291 13.33 9.95 21.45
C LYS A 291 14.11 11.18 21.02
N LYS A 292 14.37 12.04 21.99
CA LYS A 292 15.31 13.16 21.83
C LYS A 292 16.72 12.63 21.61
N PHE A 293 17.41 13.14 20.60
CA PHE A 293 18.83 12.91 20.37
C PHE A 293 19.68 13.94 21.10
N ASP A 294 20.93 13.59 21.43
CA ASP A 294 21.88 14.52 22.07
C ASP A 294 22.30 15.65 21.13
N ALA A 295 22.31 15.39 19.82
CA ALA A 295 22.56 16.34 18.74
C ALA A 295 21.64 16.03 17.56
N PRO A 296 21.37 16.99 16.66
CA PRO A 296 20.59 16.73 15.45
C PRO A 296 21.12 15.49 14.71
N PRO A 297 20.29 14.44 14.50
CA PRO A 297 20.74 13.22 13.85
C PRO A 297 21.02 13.44 12.36
N GLN A 298 21.65 12.45 11.73
CA GLN A 298 21.77 12.39 10.28
C GLN A 298 20.64 11.53 9.70
N MET A 299 20.26 11.80 8.46
CA MET A 299 19.15 11.10 7.79
C MET A 299 19.52 10.74 6.35
N ALA A 300 19.26 9.50 5.95
CA ALA A 300 19.30 9.06 4.56
C ALA A 300 17.86 8.85 4.08
N LEU A 301 17.46 9.52 3.00
CA LEU A 301 16.12 9.42 2.43
C LEU A 301 16.18 8.74 1.07
N GLY A 302 15.13 8.01 0.71
CA GLY A 302 15.03 7.35 -0.59
C GLY A 302 13.61 7.36 -1.13
N LEU A 303 13.45 7.59 -2.43
CA LEU A 303 12.16 7.58 -3.10
C LEU A 303 11.62 6.14 -3.18
N ASN A 304 10.34 5.96 -2.87
CA ASN A 304 9.68 4.66 -2.90
C ASN A 304 8.28 4.69 -3.55
N TRP A 305 7.81 5.87 -3.96
CA TRP A 305 6.59 6.08 -4.73
C TRP A 305 6.74 7.29 -5.64
N LEU A 306 6.31 7.17 -6.89
CA LEU A 306 6.31 8.23 -7.90
C LEU A 306 5.01 8.19 -8.72
N ASP A 307 4.36 9.34 -8.85
CA ASP A 307 3.30 9.62 -9.83
C ASP A 307 3.55 11.02 -10.43
N VAL A 308 4.24 11.04 -11.56
CA VAL A 308 4.71 12.26 -12.24
C VAL A 308 4.12 12.32 -13.64
N ALA A 309 3.47 13.44 -13.96
CA ALA A 309 2.93 13.66 -15.30
C ALA A 309 4.02 13.61 -16.37
N ASN A 310 3.70 13.09 -17.55
CA ASN A 310 4.64 13.03 -18.69
C ASN A 310 4.66 14.31 -19.57
N THR A 311 3.93 15.35 -19.17
CA THR A 311 3.79 16.59 -19.93
C THR A 311 5.05 17.47 -19.85
N ALA A 312 5.90 17.25 -18.85
CA ALA A 312 7.13 17.97 -18.55
C ALA A 312 8.23 16.96 -18.14
N ASN A 313 9.47 17.43 -17.97
CA ASN A 313 10.56 16.58 -17.46
C ASN A 313 10.16 15.99 -16.11
N VAL A 314 10.61 14.76 -15.83
CA VAL A 314 10.46 14.15 -14.50
C VAL A 314 11.41 14.87 -13.56
N ARG A 315 10.85 15.56 -12.56
CA ARG A 315 11.60 16.31 -11.55
C ARG A 315 11.02 16.07 -10.18
N VAL A 316 11.76 15.36 -9.35
CA VAL A 316 11.34 14.99 -8.00
C VAL A 316 12.55 14.89 -7.09
N ARG A 317 12.42 15.34 -5.84
CA ARG A 317 13.47 15.25 -4.83
C ARG A 317 12.87 14.97 -3.46
N ALA A 318 13.43 14.01 -2.74
CA ALA A 318 13.16 13.75 -1.33
C ALA A 318 14.37 14.17 -0.48
N LEU A 319 14.13 14.97 0.55
CA LEU A 319 15.19 15.50 1.42
C LEU A 319 14.66 15.79 2.83
N ALA A 320 15.57 15.90 3.80
CA ALA A 320 15.24 16.34 5.15
C ALA A 320 15.92 17.68 5.46
N ASN A 321 15.14 18.62 5.99
CA ASN A 321 15.58 19.95 6.38
C ASN A 321 15.23 20.22 7.85
N LYS A 322 15.75 21.33 8.38
CA LYS A 322 15.47 21.81 9.76
C LYS A 322 15.57 20.68 10.81
N ILE A 323 16.61 19.86 10.69
CA ILE A 323 16.82 18.73 11.60
C ILE A 323 17.24 19.29 12.97
N THR A 324 16.46 18.98 13.98
CA THR A 324 16.69 19.32 15.39
C THR A 324 16.96 18.04 16.18
N THR A 325 17.13 18.14 17.49
CA THR A 325 17.26 16.95 18.36
C THR A 325 15.95 16.18 18.55
N GLU A 326 14.81 16.77 18.19
CA GLU A 326 13.47 16.23 18.49
C GLU A 326 12.61 16.05 17.24
N SER A 327 13.00 16.65 16.11
CA SER A 327 12.23 16.58 14.87
C SER A 327 13.04 16.92 13.62
N ALA A 328 12.48 16.60 12.46
CA ALA A 328 12.94 17.06 11.15
C ALA A 328 11.74 17.42 10.26
N GLU A 329 11.94 18.31 9.28
CA GLU A 329 11.01 18.49 8.18
C GLU A 329 11.38 17.53 7.05
N LEU A 330 10.47 16.65 6.68
CA LEU A 330 10.59 15.79 5.50
C LEU A 330 9.94 16.48 4.32
N HIS A 331 10.68 16.61 3.23
CA HIS A 331 10.26 17.30 2.02
C HIS A 331 10.22 16.30 0.85
N ILE A 332 9.17 16.41 0.04
CA ILE A 332 9.10 15.81 -1.30
C ILE A 332 8.68 16.90 -2.27
N ASP A 333 9.63 17.35 -3.08
CA ASP A 333 9.50 18.54 -3.88
C ASP A 333 9.57 18.22 -5.38
N THR A 334 8.99 19.10 -6.17
CA THR A 334 9.15 19.18 -7.62
C THR A 334 9.39 20.64 -8.03
N TRP A 335 10.00 20.88 -9.19
CA TRP A 335 10.32 22.21 -9.70
C TRP A 335 9.96 22.36 -11.18
N GLY A 336 10.17 23.55 -11.75
CA GLY A 336 9.89 23.84 -13.16
C GLY A 336 8.40 23.70 -13.53
N ASP A 337 8.11 23.15 -14.69
CA ASP A 337 6.78 22.85 -15.23
C ASP A 337 6.25 21.45 -14.87
N THR A 338 7.00 20.70 -14.06
CA THR A 338 6.64 19.34 -13.65
C THR A 338 5.40 19.32 -12.77
N THR A 339 4.49 18.38 -13.07
CA THR A 339 3.31 18.09 -12.26
C THR A 339 3.54 16.79 -11.49
N LEU A 340 3.67 16.91 -10.16
CA LEU A 340 3.83 15.80 -9.23
C LEU A 340 2.49 15.50 -8.55
N TYR A 341 1.75 14.51 -9.07
CA TYR A 341 0.46 14.12 -8.49
C TYR A 341 0.66 13.57 -7.09
N SER A 342 1.54 12.58 -6.95
CA SER A 342 1.94 12.04 -5.65
C SER A 342 3.37 11.51 -5.68
N ALA A 343 4.02 11.47 -4.52
CA ALA A 343 5.28 10.79 -4.32
C ALA A 343 5.43 10.34 -2.86
N GLY A 344 6.37 9.44 -2.63
CA GLY A 344 6.68 8.93 -1.32
C GLY A 344 8.18 8.72 -1.14
N CYS A 345 8.62 8.86 0.10
CA CYS A 345 9.97 8.51 0.50
C CYS A 345 9.96 7.70 1.80
N THR A 346 11.04 6.94 2.00
CA THR A 346 11.42 6.36 3.29
C THR A 346 12.68 7.02 3.82
N TRP A 347 13.01 6.82 5.09
CA TRP A 347 14.25 7.31 5.66
C TRP A 347 14.83 6.42 6.77
N LEU A 348 16.15 6.45 6.89
CA LEU A 348 16.89 5.97 8.05
C LEU A 348 17.43 7.17 8.84
N THR A 349 17.16 7.21 10.14
CA THR A 349 17.72 8.22 11.06
C THR A 349 18.84 7.59 11.88
N THR A 350 20.02 8.21 11.88
CA THR A 350 21.19 7.73 12.62
C THR A 350 21.68 8.81 13.57
N PRO A 351 22.07 8.48 14.83
CA PRO A 351 22.70 9.46 15.71
C PRO A 351 23.92 10.09 15.03
N ALA A 352 24.13 11.40 15.23
CA ALA A 352 25.32 12.10 14.73
C ALA A 352 26.61 11.76 15.51
N SER A 353 26.52 10.85 16.49
CA SER A 353 27.67 10.46 17.31
C SER A 353 28.76 9.79 16.46
N PRO A 354 30.04 10.14 16.68
CA PRO A 354 31.18 9.41 16.10
C PRO A 354 31.19 7.91 16.45
N SER A 355 30.55 7.53 17.56
CA SER A 355 30.40 6.14 18.01
C SER A 355 29.24 5.38 17.37
N SER A 356 28.40 6.04 16.55
CA SER A 356 27.36 5.35 15.78
C SER A 356 28.03 4.36 14.83
N ASP A 357 27.58 3.10 14.77
CA ASP A 357 28.08 2.13 13.78
C ASP A 357 27.70 2.50 12.35
N PHE A 358 26.66 3.32 12.19
CA PHE A 358 26.20 3.77 10.89
C PHE A 358 26.94 5.03 10.44
N GLN A 359 27.08 5.18 9.14
CA GLN A 359 27.40 6.44 8.47
C GLN A 359 26.40 6.63 7.34
N VAL A 360 25.94 7.86 7.17
CA VAL A 360 25.04 8.21 6.08
C VAL A 360 25.50 9.48 5.40
N GLY A 361 25.11 9.64 4.14
CA GLY A 361 25.35 10.86 3.38
C GLY A 361 24.61 10.84 2.06
N GLN A 362 24.98 11.77 1.18
CA GLN A 362 24.38 11.92 -0.14
C GLN A 362 25.45 12.32 -1.16
N PHE A 363 25.19 11.98 -2.42
CA PHE A 363 25.92 12.47 -3.58
C PHE A 363 24.94 12.97 -4.64
N SER A 364 25.23 14.11 -5.26
CA SER A 364 24.50 14.64 -6.40
C SER A 364 25.40 14.67 -7.63
N THR A 365 24.87 14.30 -8.80
CA THR A 365 25.62 14.44 -10.05
C THR A 365 25.97 15.90 -10.37
N GLU A 366 25.20 16.85 -9.83
CA GLU A 366 25.46 18.29 -9.95
C GLU A 366 26.76 18.73 -9.26
N ASP A 367 27.30 17.88 -8.37
CA ASP A 367 28.59 18.14 -7.74
C ASP A 367 29.76 17.90 -8.71
N ASP A 368 29.56 17.15 -9.80
CA ASP A 368 30.59 16.76 -10.78
C ASP A 368 30.36 17.37 -12.18
N HIS A 369 29.13 17.70 -12.53
CA HIS A 369 28.83 18.39 -13.78
C HIS A 369 27.71 19.43 -13.61
N ALA A 370 27.79 20.52 -14.37
CA ALA A 370 26.74 21.52 -14.37
C ALA A 370 25.40 20.91 -14.84
N TRP A 371 24.30 21.34 -14.23
CA TRP A 371 22.93 20.94 -14.61
C TRP A 371 22.65 21.14 -16.11
N THR A 372 23.29 22.11 -16.77
CA THR A 372 23.15 22.38 -18.22
C THR A 372 23.94 21.42 -19.12
N LYS A 373 24.73 20.51 -18.56
CA LYS A 373 25.59 19.55 -19.28
C LYS A 373 25.29 18.12 -18.80
N PRO A 374 24.14 17.54 -19.18
CA PRO A 374 23.74 16.19 -18.75
C PRO A 374 24.80 15.16 -19.13
N GLN A 375 24.99 14.17 -18.27
CA GLN A 375 25.88 13.03 -18.49
C GLN A 375 25.11 11.74 -18.26
N GLN A 376 25.37 10.73 -19.11
CA GLN A 376 24.73 9.42 -18.92
C GLN A 376 25.33 8.66 -17.75
N LYS A 377 26.60 8.89 -17.41
CA LYS A 377 27.27 8.15 -16.34
C LYS A 377 28.04 9.12 -15.48
N THR A 378 27.75 9.10 -14.19
CA THR A 378 28.44 9.93 -13.20
C THR A 378 28.77 9.04 -12.01
N SER A 379 30.04 8.99 -11.64
CA SER A 379 30.48 8.21 -10.47
C SER A 379 31.50 8.98 -9.66
N ARG A 380 31.46 8.80 -8.34
CA ARG A 380 32.35 9.48 -7.41
C ARG A 380 32.81 8.54 -6.31
N ARG A 381 34.08 8.62 -5.96
CA ARG A 381 34.62 7.99 -4.75
C ARG A 381 34.12 8.76 -3.51
N ILE A 382 33.35 8.10 -2.68
CA ILE A 382 32.85 8.62 -1.41
C ILE A 382 33.74 8.08 -0.28
N GLY A 383 34.36 8.99 0.46
CA GLY A 383 35.10 8.65 1.68
C GLY A 383 34.15 8.56 2.88
N PHE A 384 34.35 7.54 3.71
CA PHE A 384 33.69 7.49 5.01
C PHE A 384 34.34 8.52 5.94
N GLY A 385 33.52 9.21 6.74
CA GLY A 385 34.02 10.14 7.76
C GLY A 385 34.91 9.45 8.80
N ARG A 386 34.67 8.15 9.02
CA ARG A 386 35.59 7.24 9.72
C ARG A 386 35.75 5.94 8.94
N ALA A 387 36.97 5.40 8.94
CA ALA A 387 37.20 4.07 8.37
C ALA A 387 36.56 2.98 9.24
N TYR A 388 36.02 1.95 8.59
CA TYR A 388 35.60 0.71 9.24
C TYR A 388 36.80 -0.22 9.47
N SER A 389 36.66 -1.19 10.37
CA SER A 389 37.69 -2.23 10.61
C SER A 389 37.85 -3.19 9.42
N ALA A 390 36.81 -3.34 8.62
CA ALA A 390 36.73 -4.15 7.41
C ALA A 390 35.75 -3.46 6.42
N PRO A 391 35.73 -3.84 5.13
CA PRO A 391 34.76 -3.29 4.18
C PRO A 391 33.31 -3.41 4.71
N PRO A 392 32.56 -2.29 4.84
CA PRO A 392 31.20 -2.31 5.36
C PRO A 392 30.20 -2.82 4.31
N ARG A 393 28.95 -2.96 4.72
CA ARG A 393 27.82 -3.00 3.77
C ARG A 393 27.43 -1.57 3.42
N VAL A 394 27.14 -1.32 2.14
CA VAL A 394 26.67 -0.01 1.65
C VAL A 394 25.35 -0.20 0.92
N VAL A 395 24.35 0.59 1.32
CA VAL A 395 23.03 0.69 0.69
C VAL A 395 22.95 2.06 0.03
N VAL A 396 22.45 2.11 -1.21
CA VAL A 396 22.22 3.35 -1.95
C VAL A 396 20.77 3.45 -2.40
N TRP A 397 20.21 4.66 -2.29
CA TRP A 397 18.83 4.97 -2.61
C TRP A 397 18.75 6.25 -3.46
N LEU A 398 18.07 6.19 -4.59
CA LEU A 398 17.73 7.37 -5.38
C LEU A 398 16.84 8.29 -4.55
N ASN A 399 17.24 9.56 -4.44
CA ASN A 399 16.46 10.58 -3.74
C ASN A 399 16.26 11.87 -4.56
N GLN A 400 16.83 11.96 -5.76
CA GLN A 400 16.53 13.01 -6.74
C GLN A 400 16.58 12.46 -8.15
N LEU A 401 15.67 12.91 -9.00
CA LEU A 401 15.67 12.65 -10.44
C LEU A 401 15.28 13.92 -11.21
N ASP A 402 16.06 14.28 -12.23
CA ASP A 402 15.73 15.24 -13.29
C ASP A 402 16.00 14.59 -14.65
N MET A 403 14.95 14.13 -15.34
CA MET A 403 15.06 13.41 -16.61
C MET A 403 14.19 14.05 -17.69
N ALA A 404 14.72 14.12 -18.92
CA ALA A 404 13.99 14.69 -20.05
C ALA A 404 12.69 13.92 -20.35
N ARG A 405 11.62 14.63 -20.72
CA ARG A 405 10.31 14.04 -21.01
C ARG A 405 10.24 13.27 -22.34
N ASP A 406 11.06 13.64 -23.31
CA ASP A 406 10.97 13.19 -24.69
C ASP A 406 11.71 11.88 -24.95
N LYS A 407 12.28 11.29 -23.89
CA LYS A 407 12.99 10.01 -23.88
C LYS A 407 12.45 9.13 -22.76
N ASN A 408 12.63 7.81 -22.88
CA ASN A 408 12.33 6.90 -21.79
C ASN A 408 13.13 7.28 -20.54
N TRP A 409 12.55 7.05 -19.37
CA TRP A 409 13.16 7.40 -18.09
C TRP A 409 13.93 6.20 -17.56
N ARG A 410 15.26 6.32 -17.55
CA ARG A 410 16.16 5.28 -17.09
C ARG A 410 17.23 5.87 -16.20
N ALA A 411 17.25 5.41 -14.96
CA ALA A 411 18.22 5.84 -13.97
C ALA A 411 18.51 4.67 -13.02
N SER A 412 19.75 4.58 -12.55
CA SER A 412 20.17 3.62 -11.55
C SER A 412 21.23 4.21 -10.63
N THR A 413 21.32 3.68 -9.42
CA THR A 413 22.40 3.95 -8.49
C THR A 413 22.96 2.64 -7.93
N ALA A 414 24.27 2.59 -7.77
CA ALA A 414 24.99 1.43 -7.24
C ALA A 414 26.20 1.87 -6.41
N ALA A 415 26.58 1.02 -5.44
CA ALA A 415 27.84 1.14 -4.72
C ALA A 415 28.79 0.03 -5.17
N THR A 416 30.04 0.39 -5.46
CA THR A 416 31.11 -0.53 -5.90
C THR A 416 32.42 -0.17 -5.21
N ASP A 417 33.47 -0.98 -5.41
CA ASP A 417 34.81 -0.74 -4.84
C ASP A 417 34.79 -0.47 -3.33
N ILE A 418 33.91 -1.15 -2.59
CA ILE A 418 33.73 -0.91 -1.16
C ILE A 418 34.96 -1.43 -0.41
N ASP A 419 35.63 -0.55 0.31
CA ASP A 419 36.69 -0.91 1.25
C ASP A 419 36.46 -0.23 2.61
N ALA A 420 37.38 -0.40 3.54
CA ALA A 420 37.28 0.17 4.89
C ALA A 420 37.18 1.71 4.91
N SER A 421 37.69 2.40 3.89
CA SER A 421 37.81 3.86 3.83
C SER A 421 36.71 4.54 3.00
N GLY A 422 36.06 3.81 2.10
CA GLY A 422 35.05 4.37 1.22
C GLY A 422 34.50 3.40 0.19
N PHE A 423 33.78 3.94 -0.78
CA PHE A 423 33.19 3.22 -1.90
C PHE A 423 33.01 4.14 -3.11
N THR A 424 32.82 3.59 -4.29
CA THR A 424 32.45 4.33 -5.50
C THR A 424 30.94 4.31 -5.66
N LEU A 425 30.30 5.48 -5.65
CA LEU A 425 28.87 5.65 -5.88
C LEU A 425 28.62 6.01 -7.35
N HIS A 426 27.72 5.26 -8.00
CA HIS A 426 27.31 5.48 -9.39
C HIS A 426 25.90 6.06 -9.48
N LEU A 427 25.70 6.99 -10.40
CA LEU A 427 24.42 7.55 -10.82
C LEU A 427 24.38 7.56 -12.34
N ASP A 428 23.74 6.53 -12.90
CA ASP A 428 23.82 6.20 -14.31
C ASP A 428 22.44 6.16 -14.98
N ALA A 429 22.38 6.69 -16.20
CA ALA A 429 21.34 6.49 -17.20
C ALA A 429 21.90 5.69 -18.39
N TRP A 430 21.01 5.17 -19.22
CA TRP A 430 21.40 4.39 -20.41
C TRP A 430 20.37 4.50 -21.54
N GLY A 431 20.73 3.97 -22.71
CA GLY A 431 19.91 4.04 -23.90
C GLY A 431 19.79 5.48 -24.40
N ASP A 432 18.56 5.90 -24.71
CA ASP A 432 18.24 7.24 -25.19
C ASP A 432 17.91 8.23 -24.07
N SER A 433 17.98 7.80 -22.80
CA SER A 433 17.62 8.63 -21.65
C SER A 433 18.58 9.79 -21.45
N THR A 434 18.01 10.97 -21.19
CA THR A 434 18.77 12.18 -20.80
C THR A 434 18.55 12.44 -19.32
N LEU A 435 19.59 12.22 -18.51
CA LEU A 435 19.62 12.51 -17.08
C LEU A 435 20.29 13.86 -16.85
N THR A 436 19.50 14.88 -16.55
CA THR A 436 19.98 16.24 -16.26
C THR A 436 20.69 16.27 -14.92
N SER A 437 20.06 15.70 -13.90
CA SER A 437 20.67 15.44 -12.62
C SER A 437 20.00 14.27 -11.89
N ALA A 438 20.76 13.67 -10.98
CA ALA A 438 20.25 12.74 -9.99
C ALA A 438 21.00 12.91 -8.68
N ALA A 439 20.42 12.40 -7.61
CA ALA A 439 21.12 12.22 -6.35
C ALA A 439 20.74 10.91 -5.71
N ALA A 440 21.66 10.37 -4.93
CA ALA A 440 21.42 9.22 -4.08
C ALA A 440 21.91 9.46 -2.66
N ALA A 441 21.08 9.05 -1.70
CA ALA A 441 21.52 8.87 -0.32
C ALA A 441 22.23 7.52 -0.19
N TRP A 442 23.20 7.45 0.72
CA TRP A 442 23.91 6.22 1.04
C TRP A 442 23.91 5.96 2.55
N ILE A 443 23.93 4.68 2.90
CA ILE A 443 23.97 4.16 4.27
C ILE A 443 25.07 3.10 4.33
N ALA A 444 26.02 3.27 5.24
CA ALA A 444 27.10 2.31 5.50
C ALA A 444 27.03 1.79 6.94
N TYR A 445 27.32 0.51 7.14
CA TYR A 445 27.39 -0.13 8.46
C TYR A 445 28.31 -1.36 8.46
N PRO A 446 28.83 -1.81 9.62
CA PRO A 446 29.73 -2.96 9.70
C PRO A 446 29.07 -4.21 9.10
N ALA A 447 29.79 -4.95 8.27
CA ALA A 447 29.21 -6.07 7.53
C ALA A 447 28.74 -7.24 8.40
N ASP A 448 29.27 -7.33 9.62
CA ASP A 448 28.97 -8.31 10.65
C ASP A 448 28.02 -7.79 11.73
N LYS A 449 27.41 -6.60 11.55
CA LYS A 449 26.51 -6.00 12.53
C LYS A 449 25.31 -6.92 12.83
N PRO A 450 25.16 -7.43 14.07
CA PRO A 450 24.05 -8.30 14.42
C PRO A 450 22.70 -7.59 14.28
N GLY A 451 21.68 -8.32 13.84
CA GLY A 451 20.33 -7.79 13.70
C GLY A 451 20.17 -6.72 12.61
N VAL A 452 21.10 -6.65 11.64
CA VAL A 452 20.99 -5.77 10.47
C VAL A 452 21.35 -6.52 9.19
N VAL A 453 20.45 -6.53 8.22
CA VAL A 453 20.64 -7.16 6.91
C VAL A 453 20.29 -6.14 5.83
N SER A 454 21.03 -6.10 4.74
CA SER A 454 20.69 -5.28 3.58
C SER A 454 20.92 -6.04 2.29
N GLY A 455 20.25 -5.60 1.24
CA GLY A 455 20.36 -6.19 -0.08
C GLY A 455 19.64 -5.37 -1.14
N SER A 456 19.54 -5.93 -2.32
CA SER A 456 18.81 -5.34 -3.45
C SER A 456 18.09 -6.42 -4.23
N TYR A 457 17.06 -6.02 -4.97
CA TYR A 457 16.34 -6.88 -5.90
C TYR A 457 15.90 -6.08 -7.12
N ASN A 458 15.66 -6.77 -8.23
CA ASN A 458 15.23 -6.21 -9.49
C ASN A 458 14.05 -7.00 -10.05
N THR A 459 13.14 -6.33 -10.76
CA THR A 459 12.10 -7.03 -11.53
C THR A 459 12.71 -8.01 -12.55
N GLN A 460 13.90 -7.72 -13.06
CA GLN A 460 14.65 -8.59 -13.98
C GLN A 460 15.08 -9.93 -13.36
N ASP A 461 15.08 -10.05 -12.03
CA ASP A 461 15.43 -11.31 -11.34
C ASP A 461 14.33 -12.38 -11.51
N VAL A 462 13.11 -11.97 -11.84
CA VAL A 462 11.93 -12.85 -11.90
C VAL A 462 11.17 -12.79 -13.23
N ARG A 463 11.47 -11.81 -14.10
CA ARG A 463 10.87 -11.69 -15.43
C ARG A 463 11.81 -10.97 -16.41
N PRO A 464 11.71 -11.22 -17.72
CA PRO A 464 12.49 -10.47 -18.69
C PRO A 464 12.02 -9.00 -18.79
N TRP A 465 12.91 -8.13 -19.25
CA TRP A 465 12.68 -6.68 -19.31
C TRP A 465 11.84 -6.24 -20.51
N ASP A 466 11.86 -7.02 -21.59
CA ASP A 466 11.21 -6.77 -22.88
C ASP A 466 9.72 -7.16 -22.88
N GLN A 467 9.23 -7.64 -21.74
CA GLN A 467 7.82 -7.88 -21.46
C GLN A 467 7.38 -6.97 -20.29
N PRO A 468 7.04 -5.70 -20.56
CA PRO A 468 6.60 -4.77 -19.52
C PRO A 468 5.40 -5.34 -18.76
N GLN A 469 5.48 -5.27 -17.44
CA GLN A 469 4.40 -5.71 -16.56
C GLN A 469 4.17 -4.64 -15.51
N LEU A 470 2.90 -4.32 -15.27
CA LEU A 470 2.53 -3.34 -14.26
C LEU A 470 2.86 -3.82 -12.85
N ARG A 471 2.86 -5.13 -12.59
CA ARG A 471 3.08 -5.66 -11.24
C ARG A 471 4.13 -6.74 -11.27
N THR A 472 4.99 -6.76 -10.27
CA THR A 472 6.04 -7.77 -10.16
C THR A 472 6.34 -8.02 -8.70
N THR A 473 6.27 -9.30 -8.32
CA THR A 473 6.65 -9.74 -6.98
C THR A 473 7.84 -10.67 -7.05
N GLY A 474 8.58 -10.73 -5.96
CA GLY A 474 9.56 -11.77 -5.71
C GLY A 474 9.84 -11.88 -4.22
N ARG A 475 10.85 -12.67 -3.86
CA ARG A 475 11.24 -12.89 -2.48
C ARG A 475 12.67 -12.44 -2.23
N ALA A 476 12.90 -11.83 -1.08
CA ALA A 476 14.23 -11.59 -0.55
C ALA A 476 14.36 -12.38 0.76
N ASP A 477 15.25 -13.37 0.77
CA ASP A 477 15.51 -14.17 1.95
C ASP A 477 16.54 -13.49 2.85
N PHE A 478 16.31 -13.57 4.17
CA PHE A 478 17.27 -13.11 5.17
C PHE A 478 18.17 -14.27 5.61
N PRO A 479 19.45 -14.02 5.94
CA PRO A 479 20.33 -15.05 6.46
C PRO A 479 19.74 -15.73 7.70
N ALA A 480 19.84 -17.06 7.76
CA ALA A 480 19.32 -17.83 8.88
C ALA A 480 19.88 -17.33 10.21
N GLY A 481 18.99 -17.06 11.18
CA GLY A 481 19.36 -16.56 12.50
C GLY A 481 19.72 -15.07 12.56
N ALA A 482 19.62 -14.32 11.45
CA ALA A 482 19.86 -12.87 11.44
C ALA A 482 18.90 -12.11 12.37
N PHE A 483 17.66 -12.61 12.52
CA PHE A 483 16.63 -11.98 13.33
C PHE A 483 15.96 -12.98 14.28
N GLN A 484 15.70 -12.53 15.51
CA GLN A 484 14.95 -13.30 16.52
C GLN A 484 13.44 -13.08 16.43
N GLY A 485 13.00 -12.03 15.73
CA GLY A 485 11.61 -11.69 15.46
C GLY A 485 11.47 -11.05 14.08
N THR A 486 10.26 -10.59 13.74
CA THR A 486 10.03 -9.86 12.49
C THR A 486 10.82 -8.54 12.50
N PRO A 487 11.76 -8.33 11.55
CA PRO A 487 12.51 -7.09 11.47
C PRO A 487 11.66 -5.98 10.85
N THR A 488 12.06 -4.74 11.11
CA THR A 488 11.66 -3.61 10.28
C THR A 488 12.41 -3.62 8.99
N VAL A 489 11.73 -3.29 7.88
CA VAL A 489 12.35 -3.13 6.57
C VAL A 489 12.10 -1.72 6.02
N LEU A 490 13.16 -1.08 5.56
CA LEU A 490 13.11 0.15 4.76
C LEU A 490 13.54 -0.16 3.33
N ILE A 491 12.83 0.39 2.36
CA ILE A 491 13.00 0.08 0.94
C ILE A 491 12.91 1.37 0.13
N ALA A 492 13.87 1.60 -0.76
CA ALA A 492 13.82 2.68 -1.73
C ALA A 492 14.46 2.31 -3.07
N LEU A 493 14.11 3.06 -4.10
CA LEU A 493 14.52 2.84 -5.47
C LEU A 493 16.02 2.88 -5.60
N ASN A 494 16.58 1.92 -6.33
CA ASN A 494 17.93 1.99 -6.85
C ASN A 494 17.99 1.94 -8.37
N LYS A 495 16.88 1.62 -9.04
CA LYS A 495 16.78 1.58 -10.50
C LYS A 495 15.34 1.77 -10.96
N LEU A 496 15.17 2.45 -12.09
CA LEU A 496 13.91 2.50 -12.84
C LEU A 496 14.18 2.50 -14.35
N ASP A 497 13.31 1.84 -15.11
CA ASP A 497 13.26 1.81 -16.57
C ASP A 497 11.79 1.87 -17.01
N VAL A 498 11.34 3.07 -17.35
CA VAL A 498 9.93 3.37 -17.60
C VAL A 498 9.79 4.11 -18.94
N GLY A 499 8.82 3.67 -19.74
CA GLY A 499 8.47 4.35 -21.00
C GLY A 499 7.88 5.74 -20.77
N ASN A 500 8.14 6.67 -21.68
CA ASN A 500 7.73 8.08 -21.53
C ASN A 500 6.35 8.44 -22.13
N ALA A 501 5.72 7.51 -22.83
CA ALA A 501 4.46 7.74 -23.52
C ALA A 501 3.31 8.09 -22.56
N ASN A 502 3.41 7.66 -21.30
CA ASN A 502 2.42 7.88 -20.23
C ASN A 502 3.13 8.33 -18.95
N ASN A 503 2.39 8.71 -17.90
CA ASN A 503 2.99 9.19 -16.65
C ASN A 503 3.95 8.16 -16.04
N LEU A 504 4.98 8.67 -15.36
CA LEU A 504 5.86 7.86 -14.53
C LEU A 504 5.10 7.47 -13.26
N ARG A 505 4.74 6.18 -13.17
CA ARG A 505 4.03 5.62 -12.02
C ARG A 505 4.76 4.40 -11.51
N LEU A 506 5.20 4.45 -10.26
CA LEU A 506 5.92 3.35 -9.65
C LEU A 506 5.75 3.42 -8.14
N LYS A 507 5.54 2.27 -7.49
CA LYS A 507 5.59 2.13 -6.04
C LYS A 507 6.33 0.87 -5.62
N LEU A 508 6.99 0.97 -4.48
CA LEU A 508 7.65 -0.14 -3.79
C LEU A 508 6.83 -0.51 -2.55
N SER A 509 6.72 -1.81 -2.29
CA SER A 509 6.12 -2.31 -1.05
C SER A 509 6.66 -3.70 -0.69
N ALA A 510 6.40 -4.14 0.53
CA ALA A 510 6.73 -5.48 0.99
C ALA A 510 5.62 -6.04 1.88
N ASP A 511 5.44 -7.36 1.82
CA ASP A 511 4.57 -8.11 2.71
C ASP A 511 5.26 -9.38 3.20
N SER A 512 4.54 -10.14 4.04
CA SER A 512 5.02 -11.43 4.58
C SER A 512 6.39 -11.31 5.24
N VAL A 513 6.68 -10.13 5.81
CA VAL A 513 7.94 -9.85 6.49
C VAL A 513 8.00 -10.71 7.74
N CYS A 514 9.02 -11.56 7.81
CA CYS A 514 9.30 -12.41 8.93
C CYS A 514 10.81 -12.48 9.15
N LYS A 515 11.23 -13.22 10.18
CA LYS A 515 12.66 -13.40 10.48
C LYS A 515 13.47 -14.02 9.33
N ASP A 516 12.81 -14.73 8.42
CA ASP A 516 13.45 -15.50 7.34
C ASP A 516 13.45 -14.76 6.00
N GLY A 517 12.68 -13.68 5.85
CA GLY A 517 12.63 -12.93 4.60
C GLY A 517 11.41 -12.03 4.46
N MET A 518 11.26 -11.48 3.26
CA MET A 518 10.11 -10.69 2.84
C MET A 518 9.72 -11.02 1.39
N ASN A 519 8.44 -10.86 1.05
CA ASN A 519 8.04 -10.71 -0.34
C ASN A 519 8.12 -9.23 -0.70
N TRP A 520 8.77 -8.92 -1.81
CA TRP A 520 8.87 -7.56 -2.32
C TRP A 520 7.96 -7.36 -3.52
N HIS A 521 7.51 -6.13 -3.71
CA HIS A 521 6.67 -5.74 -4.84
C HIS A 521 7.16 -4.45 -5.46
N ILE A 522 7.23 -4.47 -6.80
CA ILE A 522 7.48 -3.27 -7.61
C ILE A 522 6.31 -3.15 -8.58
N ASP A 523 5.45 -2.18 -8.30
CA ASP A 523 4.19 -2.02 -9.00
C ASP A 523 4.11 -0.66 -9.71
N SER A 524 3.33 -0.66 -10.76
CA SER A 524 2.90 0.45 -11.58
C SER A 524 1.39 0.32 -11.82
N TRP A 525 0.76 1.33 -12.40
CA TRP A 525 -0.68 1.34 -12.63
C TRP A 525 -1.07 2.14 -13.86
N CYS A 526 -2.34 2.03 -14.24
CA CYS A 526 -2.92 2.62 -15.45
C CYS A 526 -2.17 2.19 -16.72
N ASP A 527 -1.74 3.17 -17.53
CA ASP A 527 -1.14 3.01 -18.85
C ASP A 527 0.40 3.09 -18.81
N THR A 528 1.01 3.09 -17.63
CA THR A 528 2.47 3.18 -17.50
C THR A 528 3.15 1.93 -18.04
N THR A 529 4.21 2.12 -18.83
CA THR A 529 5.02 1.02 -19.38
C THR A 529 6.26 0.81 -18.50
N LEU A 530 6.20 -0.16 -17.58
CA LEU A 530 7.30 -0.52 -16.68
C LEU A 530 8.16 -1.66 -17.26
N TYR A 531 9.28 -1.33 -17.91
CA TYR A 531 10.21 -2.32 -18.45
C TYR A 531 10.95 -3.05 -17.32
N SER A 532 11.58 -2.29 -16.42
CA SER A 532 12.20 -2.83 -15.22
C SER A 532 12.32 -1.80 -14.10
N ALA A 533 12.54 -2.26 -12.87
CA ALA A 533 12.90 -1.41 -11.75
C ALA A 533 13.60 -2.23 -10.67
N GLY A 534 14.28 -1.56 -9.76
CA GLY A 534 14.99 -2.18 -8.66
C GLY A 534 14.96 -1.33 -7.40
N ALA A 535 15.16 -2.00 -6.28
CA ALA A 535 15.23 -1.36 -4.98
C ALA A 535 16.37 -1.93 -4.15
N SER A 536 16.89 -1.11 -3.25
CA SER A 536 17.75 -1.55 -2.17
C SER A 536 16.96 -1.50 -0.86
N TYR A 537 17.19 -2.46 0.02
CA TYR A 537 16.54 -2.53 1.33
C TYR A 537 17.56 -2.60 2.46
N ILE A 538 17.13 -2.16 3.64
CA ILE A 538 17.79 -2.43 4.92
C ILE A 538 16.73 -2.94 5.90
N ALA A 539 17.03 -4.05 6.55
CA ALA A 539 16.19 -4.72 7.53
C ALA A 539 16.90 -4.76 8.90
N PHE A 540 16.20 -4.43 9.99
CA PHE A 540 16.80 -4.36 11.33
C PHE A 540 15.78 -4.56 12.45
N THR A 541 16.24 -4.96 13.64
CA THR A 541 15.41 -5.21 14.85
C THR A 541 15.76 -4.31 16.02
#